data_AF-A0A5B7V5D4-F1
#
_entry.id   AF-A0A5B7V5D4-F1
#
_cell.length_a   1.000
_cell.length_b   1.000
_cell.length_c   1.000
_cell.angle_alpha   90.00
_cell.angle_beta   90.00
_cell.angle_gamma   90.00
#
_symmetry.space_group_name_H-M   'P 1'
#
loop_
_entity.id
_entity.type
_entity.pdbx_description
1 polymer ?
#
loop_
_entity_poly.entity_id
_entity_poly.type
_entity_poly.pdbx_seq_one_letter_code
_entity_poly.pdbx_strand_id
1 'polypeptide(L)'
;MPAKVGRPEGPTATIYIECPTSWCDSGTHVAEPTAHPEDISHISGAEANEVSVSSFLKSKHVAAHMLTSTIQCDPGSHDPRLEAAHIVIEDDVDYAHLTPDMGEAFADDLVAFASRLRQQARTARQHNQTVAGDSGTDMDEALRRVRGGAA
;
A
#
# COMPACT_ATOMS: atom_id res chain seq x y z
N MET A 1 -21.16 9.97 18.12
CA MET A 1 -20.35 11.14 17.75
C MET A 1 -21.13 12.04 16.80
N PRO A 2 -20.80 13.34 16.68
CA PRO A 2 -21.47 14.22 15.72
C PRO A 2 -21.11 13.85 14.26
N ALA A 3 -22.08 13.96 13.36
CA ALA A 3 -21.90 13.83 11.92
C ALA A 3 -22.68 14.93 11.19
N LYS A 4 -22.15 15.43 10.08
CA LYS A 4 -22.76 16.49 9.27
C LYS A 4 -23.51 15.88 8.10
N VAL A 5 -24.80 16.19 7.99
CA VAL A 5 -25.68 15.66 6.94
C VAL A 5 -26.33 16.79 6.16
N GLY A 6 -26.48 16.59 4.86
CA GLY A 6 -27.11 17.50 3.91
C GLY A 6 -26.28 17.67 2.65
N ARG A 7 -26.86 18.27 1.60
CA ARG A 7 -26.14 18.50 0.34
C ARG A 7 -25.06 19.57 0.55
N PRO A 8 -23.89 19.48 -0.14
CA PRO A 8 -22.81 20.45 0.00
C PRO A 8 -23.23 21.92 -0.21
N GLU A 9 -24.14 22.17 -1.16
CA GLU A 9 -24.64 23.50 -1.50
C GLU A 9 -25.98 23.86 -0.80
N GLY A 10 -26.42 23.02 0.15
CA GLY A 10 -27.73 23.15 0.81
C GLY A 10 -27.64 23.36 2.32
N PRO A 11 -28.80 23.44 3.00
CA PRO A 11 -28.86 23.36 4.44
C PRO A 11 -28.22 22.06 4.93
N THR A 12 -27.38 22.17 5.96
CA THR A 12 -26.79 21.02 6.64
C THR A 12 -27.23 20.99 8.10
N ALA A 13 -27.28 19.80 8.68
CA ALA A 13 -27.57 19.57 10.09
C ALA A 13 -26.47 18.70 10.70
N THR A 14 -26.22 18.89 11.99
CA THR A 14 -25.38 17.97 12.76
C THR A 14 -26.27 17.00 13.51
N ILE A 15 -26.08 15.70 13.27
CA ILE A 15 -26.77 14.62 13.97
C ILE A 15 -25.77 13.84 14.83
N TYR A 16 -26.27 13.01 15.75
CA TYR A 16 -25.44 12.08 16.49
C TYR A 16 -25.64 10.66 15.95
N ILE A 17 -24.52 9.99 15.67
CA ILE A 17 -24.48 8.59 15.22
C ILE A 17 -23.68 7.74 16.19
N GLU A 18 -23.92 6.43 16.20
CA GLU A 18 -23.04 5.46 16.84
C GLU A 18 -21.85 5.21 15.89
N CYS A 19 -20.61 5.51 16.33
CA CYS A 19 -19.39 5.19 15.56
C CYS A 19 -18.47 4.34 16.44
N PRO A 20 -17.81 3.31 15.87
CA PRO A 20 -16.84 2.49 16.59
C PRO A 20 -15.58 3.28 17.00
N THR A 21 -15.58 3.86 18.20
CA THR A 21 -14.49 4.75 18.65
C THR A 21 -13.11 4.08 18.79
N SER A 22 -13.03 2.75 18.70
CA SER A 22 -11.77 2.00 18.73
C SER A 22 -10.93 2.17 17.48
N TRP A 23 -11.52 2.52 16.34
CA TRP A 23 -10.81 2.59 15.06
C TRP A 23 -11.38 3.61 14.06
N CYS A 24 -12.67 3.95 14.12
CA CYS A 24 -13.30 4.92 13.23
C CYS A 24 -12.79 6.32 13.59
N ASP A 25 -12.19 7.01 12.61
CA ASP A 25 -11.63 8.34 12.86
C ASP A 25 -12.77 9.35 13.04
N SER A 26 -12.80 9.94 14.24
CA SER A 26 -13.84 10.88 14.62
C SER A 26 -13.79 12.23 13.88
N GLY A 27 -12.70 12.51 13.16
CA GLY A 27 -12.52 13.78 12.44
C GLY A 27 -13.35 13.91 11.15
N THR A 28 -13.59 12.79 10.45
CA THR A 28 -14.14 12.80 9.08
C THR A 28 -15.63 13.12 9.02
N HIS A 29 -16.42 12.58 9.97
CA HIS A 29 -17.89 12.69 9.99
C HIS A 29 -18.44 14.13 10.06
N VAL A 30 -17.69 15.09 10.59
CA VAL A 30 -18.12 16.50 10.68
C VAL A 30 -17.48 17.36 9.60
N ALA A 31 -16.28 16.98 9.14
CA ALA A 31 -15.53 17.72 8.14
C ALA A 31 -16.22 17.69 6.77
N GLU A 32 -16.73 16.52 6.38
CA GLU A 32 -17.34 16.29 5.07
C GLU A 32 -18.83 15.94 5.22
N PRO A 33 -19.74 16.74 4.65
CA PRO A 33 -21.16 16.46 4.76
C PRO A 33 -21.58 15.27 3.90
N THR A 34 -22.25 14.29 4.50
CA THR A 34 -22.89 13.18 3.80
C THR A 34 -24.31 13.59 3.37
N ALA A 35 -24.75 13.22 2.17
CA ALA A 35 -26.05 13.65 1.65
C ALA A 35 -27.23 13.14 2.51
N HIS A 36 -27.17 11.89 2.95
CA HIS A 36 -28.20 11.23 3.75
C HIS A 36 -27.58 10.54 4.99
N PRO A 37 -28.29 10.48 6.13
CA PRO A 37 -27.77 9.81 7.34
C PRO A 37 -27.41 8.34 7.14
N GLU A 38 -28.17 7.63 6.30
CA GLU A 38 -27.97 6.21 5.98
C GLU A 38 -26.70 5.93 5.17
N ASP A 39 -26.14 6.96 4.50
CA ASP A 39 -24.93 6.84 3.69
C ASP A 39 -23.65 7.08 4.50
N ILE A 40 -23.75 7.23 5.82
CA ILE A 40 -22.59 7.49 6.67
C ILE A 40 -21.80 6.19 6.89
N SER A 41 -20.64 6.09 6.25
CA SER A 41 -19.68 4.99 6.44
C SER A 41 -18.63 5.32 7.51
N HIS A 42 -18.14 4.29 8.19
CA HIS A 42 -17.05 4.42 9.15
C HIS A 42 -15.73 4.00 8.50
N ILE A 43 -14.71 4.84 8.60
CA ILE A 43 -13.39 4.62 8.00
C ILE A 43 -12.31 4.89 9.06
N SER A 44 -11.32 4.02 9.17
CA SER A 44 -10.13 4.28 9.99
C SER A 44 -9.20 5.29 9.33
N GLY A 45 -8.43 6.06 10.10
CA GLY A 45 -7.42 6.96 9.55
C GLY A 45 -6.42 6.22 8.63
N ALA A 46 -6.29 6.68 7.38
CA ALA A 46 -5.47 6.05 6.35
C ALA A 46 -3.96 6.27 6.53
N GLU A 47 -3.56 7.34 7.24
CA GLU A 47 -2.17 7.82 7.29
C GLU A 47 -1.17 6.84 7.93
N ALA A 48 -1.64 5.79 8.62
CA ALA A 48 -0.77 4.86 9.34
C ALA A 48 -0.39 3.58 8.56
N ASN A 49 -1.07 3.26 7.45
CA ASN A 49 -0.96 1.94 6.81
C ASN A 49 -0.73 2.04 5.29
N GLU A 50 0.36 2.69 4.88
CA GLU A 50 0.79 2.77 3.48
C GLU A 50 2.07 1.98 3.19
N VAL A 51 2.16 1.40 1.99
CA VAL A 51 3.39 0.87 1.41
C VAL A 51 3.61 1.50 0.04
N SER A 52 4.80 2.05 -0.17
CA SER A 52 5.17 2.66 -1.45
C SER A 52 6.42 2.03 -2.05
N VAL A 53 6.40 1.85 -3.37
CA VAL A 53 7.53 1.36 -4.15
C VAL A 53 8.17 2.54 -4.86
N SER A 54 9.35 2.96 -4.41
CA SER A 54 10.14 3.98 -5.12
C SER A 54 10.88 3.39 -6.31
N SER A 55 11.13 4.20 -7.35
CA SER A 55 11.89 3.81 -8.53
C SER A 55 13.05 4.77 -8.77
N PHE A 56 14.22 4.25 -9.18
CA PHE A 56 15.36 5.07 -9.59
C PHE A 56 15.10 5.84 -10.90
N LEU A 57 14.05 5.48 -11.64
CA LEU A 57 13.60 6.18 -12.86
C LEU A 57 12.63 7.32 -12.56
N LYS A 58 12.10 7.41 -11.33
CA LYS A 58 11.19 8.48 -10.90
C LYS A 58 11.94 9.46 -9.99
N SER A 59 11.42 10.67 -9.86
CA SER A 59 11.97 11.65 -8.91
C SER A 59 11.84 11.13 -7.48
N LYS A 60 12.69 11.64 -6.58
CA LYS A 60 12.87 11.14 -5.19
C LYS A 60 11.59 11.19 -4.32
N HIS A 61 10.52 11.79 -4.81
CA HIS A 61 9.26 12.00 -4.09
C HIS A 61 8.03 11.43 -4.81
N VAL A 62 8.22 10.66 -5.89
CA VAL A 62 7.11 10.05 -6.62
C VAL A 62 7.23 8.54 -6.54
N ALA A 63 6.35 7.93 -5.77
CA ALA A 63 6.19 6.49 -5.73
C ALA A 63 5.82 5.96 -7.12
N ALA A 64 6.40 4.82 -7.49
CA ALA A 64 5.99 4.08 -8.67
C ALA A 64 4.64 3.41 -8.46
N HIS A 65 4.43 2.88 -7.27
CA HIS A 65 3.21 2.23 -6.80
C HIS A 65 2.99 2.58 -5.33
N MET A 66 1.73 2.71 -4.94
CA MET A 66 1.30 2.95 -3.58
C MET A 66 0.13 2.02 -3.27
N LEU A 67 0.15 1.42 -2.08
CA LEU A 67 -0.95 0.64 -1.54
C LEU A 67 -1.27 1.18 -0.15
N THR A 68 -2.55 1.45 0.10
CA THR A 68 -3.03 1.92 1.40
C THR A 68 -4.05 0.91 1.93
N SER A 69 -4.09 0.76 3.26
CA SER A 69 -5.04 -0.12 3.94
C SER A 69 -5.86 0.66 4.96
N THR A 70 -7.18 0.51 4.91
CA THR A 70 -8.12 1.08 5.89
C THR A 70 -9.10 0.03 6.40
N ILE A 71 -9.63 0.23 7.60
CA ILE A 71 -10.81 -0.48 8.09
C ILE A 71 -12.03 0.33 7.68
N GLN A 72 -13.00 -0.30 7.04
CA GLN A 72 -14.26 0.31 6.65
C GLN A 72 -15.46 -0.48 7.19
N CYS A 73 -16.58 0.21 7.33
CA CYS A 73 -17.89 -0.37 7.66
C CYS A 73 -18.95 0.54 7.04
N ASP A 74 -19.87 -0.04 6.27
CA ASP A 74 -21.00 0.66 5.67
C ASP A 74 -22.32 0.09 6.25
N PRO A 75 -22.84 0.68 7.36
CA PRO A 75 -24.06 0.20 8.00
C PRO A 75 -25.30 0.26 7.10
N GLY A 76 -25.27 1.07 6.02
CA GLY A 76 -26.36 1.17 5.05
C GLY A 76 -26.32 0.09 3.97
N SER A 77 -25.25 -0.71 3.91
CA SER A 77 -25.05 -1.68 2.83
C SER A 77 -26.05 -2.84 2.88
N HIS A 78 -26.44 -3.33 1.71
CA HIS A 78 -27.21 -4.56 1.58
C HIS A 78 -26.34 -5.83 1.55
N ASP A 79 -25.02 -5.68 1.40
CA ASP A 79 -24.09 -6.80 1.52
C ASP A 79 -23.64 -6.92 2.98
N PRO A 80 -23.93 -8.04 3.67
CA PRO A 80 -23.57 -8.21 5.07
C PRO A 80 -22.05 -8.16 5.32
N ARG A 81 -21.23 -8.35 4.28
CA ARG A 81 -19.76 -8.25 4.38
C ARG A 81 -19.29 -6.80 4.40
N LEU A 82 -20.03 -5.90 3.76
CA LEU A 82 -19.74 -4.46 3.76
C LEU A 82 -20.38 -3.75 4.97
N GLU A 83 -21.52 -4.27 5.43
CA GLU A 83 -22.15 -3.89 6.71
C GLU A 83 -21.26 -4.21 7.91
N ALA A 84 -20.50 -5.31 7.84
CA ALA A 84 -19.50 -5.64 8.84
C ALA A 84 -18.21 -4.82 8.66
N ALA A 85 -17.45 -4.67 9.75
CA ALA A 85 -16.11 -4.11 9.68
C ALA A 85 -15.22 -5.01 8.80
N HIS A 86 -14.61 -4.42 7.79
CA HIS A 86 -13.79 -5.09 6.78
C HIS A 86 -12.56 -4.23 6.44
N ILE A 87 -11.59 -4.82 5.75
CA ILE A 87 -10.39 -4.12 5.32
C ILE A 87 -10.57 -3.71 3.86
N VAL A 88 -10.20 -2.48 3.52
CA VAL A 88 -10.10 -2.00 2.15
C VAL A 88 -8.64 -1.76 1.83
N ILE A 89 -8.15 -2.45 0.81
CA ILE A 89 -6.86 -2.17 0.18
C ILE A 89 -7.12 -1.35 -1.06
N GLU A 90 -6.49 -0.19 -1.16
CA GLU A 90 -6.64 0.73 -2.29
C GLU A 90 -5.29 0.99 -2.96
N ASP A 91 -5.31 1.12 -4.28
CA ASP A 91 -4.25 1.74 -5.07
C ASP A 91 -4.80 2.96 -5.84
N ASP A 92 -4.04 3.49 -6.79
CA ASP A 92 -4.46 4.66 -7.58
C ASP A 92 -5.68 4.39 -8.50
N VAL A 93 -6.11 3.12 -8.66
CA VAL A 93 -7.08 2.69 -9.67
C VAL A 93 -8.26 1.93 -9.07
N ASP A 94 -8.01 0.99 -8.17
CA ASP A 94 -8.98 0.00 -7.70
C ASP A 94 -9.02 -0.14 -6.17
N TYR A 95 -10.14 -0.67 -5.69
CA TYR A 95 -10.40 -1.00 -4.29
C TYR A 95 -10.67 -2.50 -4.14
N ALA A 96 -10.02 -3.13 -3.16
CA ALA A 96 -10.26 -4.51 -2.78
C ALA A 96 -10.80 -4.59 -1.36
N HIS A 97 -12.03 -5.08 -1.21
CA HIS A 97 -12.67 -5.31 0.08
C HIS A 97 -12.37 -6.74 0.58
N LEU A 98 -11.77 -6.83 1.75
CA LEU A 98 -11.32 -8.07 2.38
C LEU A 98 -12.05 -8.28 3.71
N THR A 99 -12.54 -9.49 3.96
CA THR A 99 -12.91 -9.88 5.32
C THR A 99 -11.65 -9.94 6.21
N PRO A 100 -11.79 -9.94 7.56
CA PRO A 100 -10.64 -10.07 8.45
C PRO A 100 -9.74 -11.26 8.12
N ASP A 101 -10.31 -12.45 7.92
CA ASP A 101 -9.57 -13.67 7.56
C ASP A 101 -8.82 -13.53 6.22
N MET A 102 -9.44 -12.88 5.23
CA MET A 102 -8.79 -12.60 3.95
C MET A 102 -7.65 -11.59 4.11
N GLY A 103 -7.80 -10.61 5.00
CA GLY A 103 -6.77 -9.63 5.34
C GLY A 103 -5.56 -10.28 6.01
N GLU A 104 -5.76 -11.21 6.94
CA GLU A 104 -4.68 -11.99 7.56
C GLU A 104 -3.93 -12.83 6.53
N ALA A 105 -4.66 -13.55 5.67
CA ALA A 105 -4.05 -14.33 4.59
C ALA A 105 -3.26 -13.45 3.61
N PHE A 106 -3.80 -12.28 3.26
CA PHE A 106 -3.10 -11.32 2.41
C PHE A 106 -1.83 -10.77 3.07
N ALA A 107 -1.86 -10.50 4.38
CA ALA A 107 -0.67 -10.07 5.12
C ALA A 107 0.43 -11.13 5.10
N ASP A 108 0.08 -12.42 5.25
CA ASP A 108 1.04 -13.52 5.14
C ASP A 108 1.67 -13.60 3.74
N ASP A 109 0.87 -13.40 2.68
CA ASP A 109 1.36 -13.34 1.31
C ASP A 109 2.33 -12.17 1.09
N LEU A 110 2.05 -11.00 1.67
CA LEU A 110 2.95 -9.84 1.63
C LEU A 110 4.27 -10.11 2.36
N VAL A 111 4.24 -10.79 3.51
CA VAL A 111 5.45 -11.19 4.25
C VAL A 111 6.29 -12.18 3.44
N ALA A 112 5.64 -13.16 2.81
CA ALA A 112 6.30 -14.12 1.93
C ALA A 112 6.91 -13.43 0.70
N PHE A 113 6.18 -12.48 0.09
CA PHE A 113 6.68 -11.66 -1.01
C PHE A 113 7.91 -10.83 -0.60
N ALA A 114 7.86 -10.14 0.54
CA ALA A 114 8.98 -9.35 1.04
C ALA A 114 10.23 -10.21 1.28
N SER A 115 10.05 -11.44 1.75
CA SER A 115 11.14 -12.40 1.93
C SER A 115 11.79 -12.80 0.61
N ARG A 116 10.99 -13.11 -0.42
CA ARG A 116 11.47 -13.39 -1.79
C ARG A 116 12.17 -12.19 -2.41
N LEU A 117 11.63 -10.98 -2.24
CA LEU A 117 12.23 -9.74 -2.73
C LEU A 117 13.62 -9.50 -2.13
N ARG A 118 13.77 -9.73 -0.81
CA ARG A 118 15.08 -9.65 -0.14
C ARG A 118 16.09 -10.65 -0.72
N GLN A 119 15.65 -11.86 -1.06
CA GLN A 119 16.50 -12.85 -1.72
C GLN A 119 16.93 -12.38 -3.12
N GLN A 120 16.00 -11.89 -3.93
CA GLN A 120 16.29 -11.33 -5.26
C GLN A 120 17.31 -10.17 -5.17
N ALA A 121 17.16 -9.27 -4.19
CA ALA A 121 18.10 -8.18 -3.97
C ALA A 121 19.51 -8.68 -3.62
N ARG A 122 19.65 -9.77 -2.85
CA ARG A 122 20.96 -10.39 -2.57
C ARG A 122 21.56 -11.01 -3.82
N THR A 123 20.78 -11.76 -4.59
CA THR A 123 21.21 -12.35 -5.86
C THR A 123 21.69 -11.28 -6.85
N ALA A 124 20.94 -10.18 -6.99
CA ALA A 124 21.34 -9.06 -7.84
C ALA A 124 22.68 -8.43 -7.40
N ARG A 125 22.89 -8.23 -6.10
CA ARG A 125 24.17 -7.73 -5.56
C ARG A 125 25.33 -8.68 -5.85
N GLN A 126 25.13 -9.99 -5.64
CA GLN A 126 26.14 -11.00 -5.91
C GLN A 126 26.54 -11.00 -7.39
N HIS A 127 25.56 -10.98 -8.30
CA HIS A 127 25.82 -10.87 -9.73
C HIS A 127 26.67 -9.65 -10.07
N ASN A 128 26.29 -8.48 -9.55
CA ASN A 128 27.02 -7.23 -9.80
C ASN A 128 28.46 -7.27 -9.25
N GLN A 129 28.71 -7.97 -8.15
CA GLN A 129 30.05 -8.16 -7.60
C GLN A 129 30.91 -9.09 -8.46
N THR A 130 30.34 -10.18 -8.97
CA THR A 130 31.05 -11.12 -9.85
C THR A 130 31.39 -10.48 -11.20
N VAL A 131 30.45 -9.78 -11.83
CA VAL A 131 30.69 -9.10 -13.12
C VAL A 131 31.72 -7.98 -13.00
N ALA A 132 31.74 -7.25 -11.88
CA ALA A 132 32.76 -6.24 -11.60
C ALA A 132 34.15 -6.84 -11.28
N GLY A 133 34.19 -8.10 -10.81
CA GLY A 133 35.43 -8.81 -10.49
C GLY A 133 36.10 -9.51 -11.68
N ASP A 134 35.31 -10.09 -12.59
CA ASP A 134 35.81 -10.89 -13.73
C ASP A 134 36.32 -10.05 -14.92
N SER A 135 35.97 -8.76 -15.01
CA SER A 135 36.19 -7.97 -16.23
C SER A 135 37.56 -7.28 -16.31
N GLY A 136 38.35 -7.24 -15.24
CA GLY A 136 39.59 -6.43 -15.19
C GLY A 136 40.91 -7.19 -15.15
N THR A 137 40.98 -8.35 -14.49
CA THR A 137 42.26 -9.02 -14.20
C THR A 137 42.55 -10.22 -15.09
N ASP A 138 41.54 -11.04 -15.41
CA ASP A 138 41.74 -12.27 -16.17
C ASP A 138 41.95 -12.00 -17.68
N MET A 139 41.25 -11.00 -18.23
CA MET A 139 41.44 -10.56 -19.63
C MET A 139 42.83 -9.93 -19.87
N ASP A 140 43.32 -9.13 -18.92
CA ASP A 140 44.65 -8.51 -19.02
C ASP A 140 45.77 -9.54 -18.85
N GLU A 141 45.59 -10.55 -17.99
CA GLU A 141 46.55 -11.64 -17.84
C GLU A 141 46.54 -12.59 -19.05
N ALA A 142 45.38 -12.88 -19.64
CA ALA A 142 45.26 -13.64 -20.88
C ALA A 142 45.92 -12.93 -22.07
N LEU A 143 45.70 -11.62 -22.24
CA LEU A 143 46.34 -10.82 -23.28
C LEU A 143 47.86 -10.69 -23.06
N ARG A 144 48.31 -10.61 -21.81
CA ARG A 144 49.74 -10.60 -21.46
C ARG A 144 50.42 -11.93 -21.76
N ARG A 145 49.77 -13.08 -21.51
CA ARG A 145 50.30 -14.42 -21.85
C ARG A 145 50.39 -14.62 -23.37
N VAL A 146 49.42 -14.16 -24.14
CA VAL A 146 49.46 -14.21 -25.61
C VAL A 146 50.58 -13.35 -26.19
N ARG A 147 50.84 -12.17 -25.60
CA ARG A 147 51.94 -11.28 -26.04
C ARG A 147 53.33 -11.72 -25.57
N GLY A 148 53.42 -12.48 -24.48
CA GLY A 148 54.68 -13.01 -23.94
C GLY A 148 55.10 -14.39 -24.47
N GLY A 149 54.21 -15.10 -25.17
CA GLY A 149 54.44 -16.46 -25.69
C GLY A 149 54.80 -16.55 -27.18
N ALA A 150 54.96 -15.43 -27.88
CA ALA A 150 55.46 -15.41 -29.25
C ALA A 150 56.97 -15.16 -29.26
N ALA A 151 57.74 -16.22 -28.99
CA ALA A 151 59.18 -16.29 -29.25
C ALA A 151 59.52 -17.72 -29.71
#